data_AF-A0A941IGS1-F1
#
_entry.id   AF-A0A941IGS1-F1
#
_cell.length_a   1.000
_cell.length_b   1.000
_cell.length_c   1.000
_cell.angle_alpha   90.00
_cell.angle_beta   90.00
_cell.angle_gamma   90.00
#
_symmetry.space_group_name_H-M   'P 1'
#
loop_
_entity.id
_entity.type
_entity.pdbx_description
1 polymer ?
#
loop_
_entity_poly.entity_id
_entity_poly.type
_entity_poly.pdbx_seq_one_letter_code
_entity_poly.pdbx_strand_id
1 'polypeptide(L)'
;MPDTSSLGLGPDAPAAAPAPDTAAVPTPRRSRAKNAAPSRPASRTDGAAAKPDGVGKPPKVLRTRPRTGPLGRIVQGTVLAALIGGAITYVAYDKSITLSIDGQTQTVHTFAGTVGAVLTADGISTGSKDVVSPAPGNSASNDETITVRYGRPLSLKVNGVSTTAWVHYPTVAGALQELGVRTSGASTSEPMSADIPRSGMTGLVVYTMRHVTFLVDGKTVQLNTTAATVSAAMAQAGITLHNQDAPSVAAASVPTDGETISINRITGTTETKQVSIPFQVTKVNDSTQYVGTTTVTTQGVDGEETVTYAVQVVNGVKQAPKQISETVTKQPVNEVESVGTKALPTSASSLNWTALATCESGDNPSENTGNGFYGMYQFTISTWDSLGGTGLPSDASAATQTALAEKLYEEAGSGQWPVCGHYLFS
;
A
#
# COMPACT_ATOMS: atom_id res chain seq x y z
N MET A 1 31.59 -4.45 31.08
CA MET A 1 31.78 -4.98 29.71
C MET A 1 30.55 -5.80 29.34
N PRO A 2 29.96 -5.63 28.15
CA PRO A 2 29.69 -4.41 27.35
C PRO A 2 28.16 -4.16 27.31
N ASP A 3 27.55 -3.12 26.75
CA ASP A 3 28.04 -2.00 25.95
C ASP A 3 27.15 -0.77 26.19
N THR A 4 27.80 0.35 26.41
CA THR A 4 27.26 1.71 26.38
C THR A 4 27.12 2.17 24.92
N SER A 5 25.96 2.68 24.52
CA SER A 5 25.88 3.66 23.43
C SER A 5 24.73 4.62 23.66
N SER A 6 25.13 5.72 24.28
CA SER A 6 24.45 7.02 24.33
C SER A 6 24.42 7.64 22.93
N LEU A 7 23.23 8.01 22.46
CA LEU A 7 23.08 9.13 21.52
C LEU A 7 21.83 9.93 21.92
N GLY A 8 22.06 10.95 22.75
CA GLY A 8 21.20 12.12 22.81
C GLY A 8 21.57 13.09 21.69
N LEU A 9 20.57 13.54 20.93
CA LEU A 9 20.60 14.80 20.21
C LEU A 9 19.27 15.50 20.49
N GLY A 10 19.38 16.71 21.01
CA GLY A 10 18.28 17.57 21.42
C GLY A 10 17.49 18.16 20.24
N PRO A 11 16.51 19.03 20.56
CA PRO A 11 15.48 19.48 19.64
C PRO A 11 15.94 20.72 18.87
N ASP A 12 15.81 20.70 17.55
CA ASP A 12 15.87 21.90 16.72
C ASP A 12 14.58 22.05 15.92
N ALA A 13 13.72 22.94 16.43
CA ALA A 13 12.77 23.67 15.61
C ALA A 13 13.50 24.80 14.90
N PRO A 14 13.06 25.17 13.69
CA PRO A 14 12.99 26.59 13.38
C PRO A 14 11.61 27.02 12.85
N ALA A 15 11.11 28.04 13.54
CA ALA A 15 10.41 29.23 13.07
C ALA A 15 9.69 29.23 11.70
N ALA A 16 8.43 29.62 11.77
CA ALA A 16 7.61 30.11 10.67
C ALA A 16 7.95 31.56 10.26
N ALA A 17 7.70 31.87 8.97
CA ALA A 17 7.20 33.14 8.36
C ALA A 17 7.98 33.56 7.09
N PRO A 18 7.44 34.41 6.18
CA PRO A 18 6.03 34.69 5.83
C PRO A 18 5.76 34.49 4.30
N ALA A 19 4.48 34.62 3.92
CA ALA A 19 4.02 34.68 2.53
C ALA A 19 4.55 35.91 1.76
N PRO A 20 4.66 35.84 0.42
CA PRO A 20 4.62 37.02 -0.41
C PRO A 20 3.25 37.19 -1.11
N ASP A 21 2.90 38.46 -1.20
CA ASP A 21 1.67 39.05 -1.67
C ASP A 21 1.36 38.83 -3.16
N THR A 22 0.05 38.82 -3.41
CA THR A 22 -0.68 39.30 -4.58
C THR A 22 0.10 39.90 -5.78
N ALA A 23 -0.08 39.30 -6.96
CA ALA A 23 -0.08 40.02 -8.23
C ALA A 23 -1.13 39.42 -9.17
N ALA A 24 -1.90 40.32 -9.78
CA ALA A 24 -3.17 40.07 -10.44
C ALA A 24 -3.03 40.12 -11.98
N VAL A 25 -3.86 39.30 -12.67
CA VAL A 25 -4.54 39.61 -13.98
C VAL A 25 -3.65 39.55 -15.26
N PRO A 26 -4.15 39.29 -16.51
CA PRO A 26 -5.53 39.12 -16.99
C PRO A 26 -5.85 37.85 -17.84
N THR A 27 -7.16 37.63 -17.95
CA THR A 27 -7.90 36.88 -18.98
C THR A 27 -7.72 37.46 -20.40
N PRO A 28 -7.78 36.65 -21.47
CA PRO A 28 -8.16 37.16 -22.79
C PRO A 28 -9.68 37.07 -22.96
N ARG A 29 -10.30 38.25 -22.94
CA ARG A 29 -11.70 38.49 -23.30
C ARG A 29 -11.84 38.44 -24.82
N ARG A 30 -12.92 37.80 -25.27
CA ARG A 30 -13.46 37.86 -26.64
C ARG A 30 -13.40 39.28 -27.21
N SER A 31 -12.93 39.41 -28.46
CA SER A 31 -13.32 40.51 -29.33
C SER A 31 -13.97 39.97 -30.60
N ARG A 32 -15.04 40.66 -30.96
CA ARG A 32 -16.01 40.41 -32.02
C ARG A 32 -15.82 41.54 -33.02
N ALA A 33 -15.59 41.21 -34.29
CA ALA A 33 -15.81 42.11 -35.43
C ALA A 33 -16.03 41.19 -36.64
N LYS A 34 -17.28 40.92 -37.08
CA LYS A 34 -18.15 41.75 -37.92
C LYS A 34 -17.47 42.39 -39.13
N ASN A 35 -17.81 41.79 -40.27
CA ASN A 35 -18.24 42.37 -41.54
C ASN A 35 -17.21 42.78 -42.60
N ALA A 36 -17.53 42.24 -43.78
CA ALA A 36 -17.59 42.88 -45.10
C ALA A 36 -16.37 42.71 -46.01
N ALA A 37 -16.63 41.94 -47.09
CA ALA A 37 -16.01 42.07 -48.41
C ALA A 37 -16.10 43.54 -48.91
N PRO A 38 -15.30 43.99 -49.90
CA PRO A 38 -15.58 43.59 -51.29
C PRO A 38 -14.39 43.55 -52.28
N SER A 39 -14.68 42.96 -53.46
CA SER A 39 -14.31 43.40 -54.83
C SER A 39 -12.87 43.34 -55.39
N ARG A 40 -12.83 42.82 -56.63
CA ARG A 40 -11.81 42.93 -57.72
C ARG A 40 -11.24 44.35 -57.89
N PRO A 41 -10.06 44.48 -58.53
CA PRO A 41 -9.96 44.79 -59.98
C PRO A 41 -8.93 43.83 -60.67
N ALA A 42 -8.92 43.45 -61.96
CA ALA A 42 -9.09 44.08 -63.28
C ALA A 42 -7.88 44.91 -63.80
N SER A 43 -7.14 44.31 -64.76
CA SER A 43 -6.43 44.91 -65.92
C SER A 43 -5.11 45.68 -65.63
N ARG A 44 -4.09 45.81 -66.50
CA ARG A 44 -3.92 45.67 -67.97
C ARG A 44 -2.43 45.89 -68.37
N THR A 45 -2.12 45.55 -69.64
CA THR A 45 -1.11 46.11 -70.60
C THR A 45 0.39 45.83 -70.40
N ASP A 46 1.26 45.66 -71.40
CA ASP A 46 1.28 45.56 -72.89
C ASP A 46 2.69 44.94 -73.20
N GLY A 47 2.95 44.11 -74.21
CA GLY A 47 2.95 44.39 -75.65
C GLY A 47 4.39 44.29 -76.19
N ALA A 48 4.64 43.41 -77.17
CA ALA A 48 5.50 43.64 -78.34
C ALA A 48 5.73 42.33 -79.13
N ALA A 49 5.30 42.35 -80.38
CA ALA A 49 5.51 41.32 -81.38
C ALA A 49 6.77 41.62 -82.22
N ALA A 50 7.45 40.57 -82.66
CA ALA A 50 8.18 40.56 -83.93
C ALA A 50 8.29 39.11 -84.46
N LYS A 51 8.01 38.93 -85.74
CA LYS A 51 8.06 37.72 -86.59
C LYS A 51 8.74 38.18 -87.91
N PRO A 52 9.04 37.33 -88.91
CA PRO A 52 9.48 35.92 -88.98
C PRO A 52 10.87 35.80 -89.67
N ASP A 53 11.40 34.59 -89.89
CA ASP A 53 11.95 34.18 -91.21
C ASP A 53 12.23 32.67 -91.35
N GLY A 54 11.95 32.15 -92.56
CA GLY A 54 12.47 30.88 -93.13
C GLY A 54 11.81 29.58 -92.67
N VAL A 55 10.73 29.06 -93.28
CA VAL A 55 10.67 28.35 -94.58
C VAL A 55 11.74 27.25 -94.75
N GLY A 56 11.36 26.01 -94.44
CA GLY A 56 12.03 24.78 -94.86
C GLY A 56 10.98 23.70 -95.21
N LYS A 57 10.96 23.29 -96.48
CA LYS A 57 10.01 22.36 -97.13
C LYS A 57 9.89 20.98 -96.44
N PRO A 58 8.71 20.31 -96.52
CA PRO A 58 8.59 18.89 -96.22
C PRO A 58 9.13 18.02 -97.38
N PRO A 59 9.75 16.85 -97.11
CA PRO A 59 10.16 15.93 -98.16
C PRO A 59 8.96 15.25 -98.82
N LYS A 60 9.12 15.05 -100.13
CA LYS A 60 8.11 14.59 -101.09
C LYS A 60 7.68 13.15 -100.83
N VAL A 61 6.35 12.96 -100.79
CA VAL A 61 5.66 11.68 -100.91
C VAL A 61 5.98 11.08 -102.28
N LEU A 62 6.78 10.01 -102.32
CA LEU A 62 6.91 9.18 -103.51
C LEU A 62 5.72 8.22 -103.55
N ARG A 63 4.71 8.60 -104.33
CA ARG A 63 3.67 7.71 -104.82
C ARG A 63 4.30 6.69 -105.77
N THR A 64 4.43 5.44 -105.34
CA THR A 64 4.61 4.31 -106.27
C THR A 64 3.23 3.75 -106.62
N ARG A 65 2.90 3.84 -107.92
CA ARG A 65 1.69 3.23 -108.50
C ARG A 65 1.81 1.71 -108.44
N PRO A 66 0.74 0.96 -108.13
CA PRO A 66 0.75 -0.49 -108.22
C PRO A 66 0.73 -0.91 -109.69
N ARG A 67 1.70 -1.73 -110.09
CA ARG A 67 1.63 -2.48 -111.35
C ARG A 67 0.81 -3.74 -111.11
N THR A 68 -0.33 -3.82 -111.77
CA THR A 68 -1.17 -5.01 -111.90
C THR A 68 -0.44 -6.08 -112.72
N GLY A 69 -0.20 -7.25 -112.10
CA GLY A 69 0.16 -8.48 -112.78
C GLY A 69 -0.69 -9.62 -112.20
N PRO A 70 -1.35 -10.45 -113.04
CA PRO A 70 -2.18 -11.55 -112.55
C PRO A 70 -1.27 -12.76 -112.34
N LEU A 71 -1.08 -13.16 -111.09
CA LEU A 71 -0.67 -14.49 -110.58
C LEU A 71 0.05 -14.23 -109.26
N GLY A 72 -0.56 -14.67 -108.16
CA GLY A 72 -0.04 -14.42 -106.81
C GLY A 72 -1.10 -14.32 -105.72
N ARG A 73 -2.37 -14.58 -106.03
CA ARG A 73 -3.40 -14.93 -105.04
C ARG A 73 -3.25 -16.43 -104.76
N ILE A 74 -2.51 -16.80 -103.71
CA ILE A 74 -2.63 -18.06 -102.95
C ILE A 74 -1.74 -18.09 -101.67
N VAL A 75 -0.94 -17.06 -101.35
CA VAL A 75 -0.11 -17.07 -100.10
C VAL A 75 -0.45 -15.96 -99.09
N GLN A 76 -1.46 -15.12 -99.34
CA GLN A 76 -1.95 -14.12 -98.36
C GLN A 76 -3.26 -14.52 -97.65
N GLY A 77 -3.80 -15.72 -97.92
CA GLY A 77 -5.02 -16.23 -97.28
C GLY A 77 -4.78 -17.01 -95.97
N THR A 78 -3.56 -17.46 -95.71
CA THR A 78 -3.24 -18.29 -94.53
C THR A 78 -2.64 -17.51 -93.37
N VAL A 79 -2.02 -16.34 -93.60
CA VAL A 79 -1.49 -15.51 -92.50
C VAL A 79 -2.58 -14.66 -91.82
N LEU A 80 -3.65 -14.29 -92.52
CA LEU A 80 -4.76 -13.54 -91.93
C LEU A 80 -5.79 -14.44 -91.22
N ALA A 81 -5.94 -15.70 -91.66
CA ALA A 81 -6.75 -16.69 -90.95
C ALA A 81 -6.06 -17.15 -89.64
N ALA A 82 -4.73 -17.14 -89.57
CA ALA A 82 -3.99 -17.40 -88.32
C ALA A 82 -4.06 -16.21 -87.32
N LEU A 83 -4.21 -14.97 -87.81
CA LEU A 83 -4.36 -13.78 -86.94
C LEU A 83 -5.79 -13.58 -86.43
N ILE A 84 -6.81 -14.10 -87.11
CA ILE A 84 -8.20 -14.09 -86.63
C ILE A 84 -8.54 -15.36 -85.83
N GLY A 85 -7.93 -16.51 -86.17
CA GLY A 85 -8.05 -17.75 -85.38
C GLY A 85 -7.31 -17.73 -84.03
N GLY A 86 -6.30 -16.87 -83.87
CA GLY A 86 -5.53 -16.74 -82.63
C GLY A 86 -6.18 -15.87 -81.54
N ALA A 87 -7.15 -15.02 -81.88
CA ALA A 87 -7.79 -14.11 -80.94
C ALA A 87 -9.05 -14.68 -80.27
N ILE A 88 -9.65 -15.74 -80.83
CA ILE A 88 -10.93 -16.31 -80.34
C ILE A 88 -10.71 -17.26 -79.15
N THR A 89 -9.50 -17.78 -78.94
CA THR A 89 -9.17 -18.62 -77.76
C THR A 89 -8.80 -17.80 -76.52
N TYR A 90 -8.49 -16.50 -76.67
CA TYR A 90 -8.03 -15.65 -75.55
C TYR A 90 -9.13 -15.34 -74.53
N VAL A 91 -10.41 -15.34 -74.93
CA VAL A 91 -11.53 -15.02 -74.03
C VAL A 91 -11.93 -16.22 -73.16
N ALA A 92 -11.64 -17.46 -73.59
CA ALA A 92 -12.08 -18.68 -72.89
C ALA A 92 -11.36 -18.95 -71.56
N TYR A 93 -10.22 -18.27 -71.30
CA TYR A 93 -9.41 -18.45 -70.10
C TYR A 93 -9.38 -17.21 -69.19
N ASP A 94 -10.06 -16.14 -69.59
CA ASP A 94 -10.26 -14.96 -68.75
C ASP A 94 -11.17 -15.34 -67.58
N LYS A 95 -10.75 -15.03 -66.36
CA LYS A 95 -11.53 -15.26 -65.15
C LYS A 95 -11.95 -13.92 -64.57
N SER A 96 -13.24 -13.76 -64.34
CA SER A 96 -13.82 -12.71 -63.50
C SER A 96 -13.72 -13.17 -62.04
N ILE A 97 -12.97 -12.45 -61.22
CA ILE A 97 -12.78 -12.78 -59.79
C ILE A 97 -13.18 -11.59 -58.94
N THR A 98 -13.91 -11.84 -57.85
CA THR A 98 -14.21 -10.82 -56.84
C THR A 98 -13.14 -10.84 -55.76
N LEU A 99 -12.37 -9.77 -55.65
CA LEU A 99 -11.44 -9.55 -54.54
C LEU A 99 -12.16 -8.79 -53.43
N SER A 100 -12.19 -9.36 -52.21
CA SER A 100 -12.70 -8.72 -51.00
C SER A 100 -11.55 -8.44 -50.04
N ILE A 101 -11.08 -7.20 -50.02
CA ILE A 101 -9.91 -6.75 -49.25
C ILE A 101 -10.40 -5.98 -48.02
N ASP A 102 -10.22 -6.56 -46.83
CA ASP A 102 -10.74 -6.01 -45.57
C ASP A 102 -12.26 -5.68 -45.64
N GLY A 103 -13.01 -6.41 -46.46
CA GLY A 103 -14.44 -6.21 -46.70
C GLY A 103 -14.79 -5.22 -47.83
N GLN A 104 -13.81 -4.52 -48.39
CA GLN A 104 -14.00 -3.72 -49.62
C GLN A 104 -13.90 -4.62 -50.84
N THR A 105 -14.89 -4.57 -51.72
CA THR A 105 -14.97 -5.49 -52.87
C THR A 105 -14.63 -4.80 -54.17
N GLN A 106 -13.90 -5.51 -55.03
CA GLN A 106 -13.64 -5.12 -56.42
C GLN A 106 -13.61 -6.36 -57.32
N THR A 107 -14.00 -6.20 -58.58
CA THR A 107 -13.93 -7.27 -59.58
C THR A 107 -12.68 -7.07 -60.43
N VAL A 108 -11.91 -8.14 -60.62
CA VAL A 108 -10.71 -8.16 -61.47
C VAL A 108 -10.84 -9.24 -62.54
N HIS A 109 -10.27 -8.96 -63.71
CA HIS A 109 -10.14 -9.92 -64.80
C HIS A 109 -8.70 -10.45 -64.82
N THR A 110 -8.54 -11.77 -64.88
CA THR A 110 -7.21 -12.39 -64.77
C THR A 110 -7.12 -13.76 -65.43
N PHE A 111 -5.93 -14.06 -65.94
CA PHE A 111 -5.56 -15.38 -66.47
C PHE A 111 -4.81 -16.24 -65.45
N ALA A 112 -4.56 -15.72 -64.24
CA ALA A 112 -3.79 -16.42 -63.23
C ALA A 112 -4.38 -17.79 -62.89
N GLY A 113 -3.50 -18.76 -62.64
CA GLY A 113 -3.87 -20.14 -62.32
C GLY A 113 -4.14 -20.38 -60.83
N THR A 114 -3.64 -19.52 -59.95
CA THR A 114 -3.75 -19.68 -58.49
C THR A 114 -4.14 -18.38 -57.81
N VAL A 115 -4.74 -18.48 -56.62
CA VAL A 115 -5.13 -17.33 -55.79
C VAL A 115 -3.94 -16.38 -55.55
N GLY A 116 -2.77 -16.92 -55.18
CA GLY A 116 -1.58 -16.11 -54.94
C GLY A 116 -1.09 -15.35 -56.18
N ALA A 117 -1.24 -15.95 -57.38
CA ALA A 117 -0.90 -15.28 -58.63
C ALA A 117 -1.92 -14.18 -58.98
N VAL A 118 -3.21 -14.37 -58.67
CA VAL A 118 -4.22 -13.31 -58.80
C VAL A 118 -3.86 -12.11 -57.93
N LEU A 119 -3.56 -12.35 -56.64
CA LEU A 119 -3.21 -11.29 -55.69
C LEU A 119 -1.93 -10.55 -56.10
N THR A 120 -0.89 -11.28 -56.52
CA THR A 120 0.38 -10.67 -56.95
C THR A 120 0.19 -9.79 -58.19
N ALA A 121 -0.62 -10.23 -59.16
CA ALA A 121 -0.91 -9.46 -60.37
C ALA A 121 -1.65 -8.14 -60.07
N ASP A 122 -2.49 -8.13 -59.03
CA ASP A 122 -3.21 -6.93 -58.57
C ASP A 122 -2.40 -6.08 -57.56
N GLY A 123 -1.11 -6.42 -57.33
CA GLY A 123 -0.24 -5.68 -56.42
C GLY A 123 -0.52 -5.91 -54.93
N ILE A 124 -1.29 -6.95 -54.60
CA ILE A 124 -1.67 -7.30 -53.23
C ILE A 124 -0.59 -8.22 -52.64
N SER A 125 0.18 -7.69 -51.69
CA SER A 125 1.11 -8.47 -50.88
C SER A 125 0.45 -8.88 -49.57
N THR A 126 0.73 -10.11 -49.11
CA THR A 126 0.20 -10.68 -47.86
C THR A 126 1.33 -11.28 -47.02
N GLY A 127 1.30 -11.04 -45.72
CA GLY A 127 2.24 -11.58 -44.73
C GLY A 127 1.70 -12.79 -43.97
N SER A 128 2.51 -13.29 -43.02
CA SER A 128 2.18 -14.48 -42.21
C SER A 128 1.08 -14.28 -41.16
N LYS A 129 0.62 -13.03 -40.98
CA LYS A 129 -0.46 -12.64 -40.07
C LYS A 129 -1.73 -12.25 -40.81
N ASP A 130 -1.75 -12.36 -42.14
CA ASP A 130 -2.91 -12.08 -42.97
C ASP A 130 -3.67 -13.39 -43.25
N VAL A 131 -4.98 -13.28 -43.46
CA VAL A 131 -5.83 -14.40 -43.85
C VAL A 131 -6.21 -14.23 -45.31
N VAL A 132 -5.88 -15.23 -46.12
CA VAL A 132 -6.28 -15.32 -47.53
C VAL A 132 -7.16 -16.55 -47.71
N SER A 133 -8.35 -16.35 -48.26
CA SER A 133 -9.31 -17.42 -48.51
C SER A 133 -9.92 -17.29 -49.92
N PRO A 134 -9.82 -18.33 -50.78
CA PRO A 134 -9.08 -19.58 -50.55
C PRO A 134 -7.56 -19.39 -50.41
N ALA A 135 -6.83 -20.40 -49.95
CA ALA A 135 -5.40 -20.24 -49.65
C ALA A 135 -4.58 -19.88 -50.92
N PRO A 136 -3.45 -19.17 -50.81
CA PRO A 136 -2.71 -18.67 -51.98
C PRO A 136 -2.26 -19.76 -52.98
N GLY A 137 -2.11 -21.01 -52.55
CA GLY A 137 -1.76 -22.14 -53.40
C GLY A 137 -2.94 -22.77 -54.16
N ASN A 138 -4.18 -22.44 -53.82
CA ASN A 138 -5.37 -23.00 -54.45
C ASN A 138 -5.54 -22.45 -55.87
N SER A 139 -6.14 -23.26 -56.74
CA SER A 139 -6.47 -22.85 -58.12
C SER A 139 -7.51 -21.74 -58.13
N ALA A 140 -7.26 -20.69 -58.93
CA ALA A 140 -8.22 -19.61 -59.12
C ALA A 140 -9.25 -19.99 -60.20
N SER A 141 -10.53 -19.76 -59.91
CA SER A 141 -11.68 -20.12 -60.76
C SER A 141 -12.48 -18.89 -61.19
N ASN A 142 -13.26 -19.01 -62.29
CA ASN A 142 -14.17 -17.95 -62.71
C ASN A 142 -15.31 -17.77 -61.69
N ASP A 143 -15.73 -16.52 -61.49
CA ASP A 143 -16.73 -16.08 -60.52
C ASP A 143 -16.40 -16.41 -59.05
N GLU A 144 -15.12 -16.69 -58.76
CA GLU A 144 -14.63 -16.95 -57.41
C GLU A 144 -14.52 -15.66 -56.59
N THR A 145 -14.78 -15.75 -55.29
CA THR A 145 -14.47 -14.67 -54.35
C THR A 145 -13.20 -15.00 -53.56
N ILE A 146 -12.17 -14.17 -53.74
CA ILE A 146 -10.94 -14.24 -52.95
C ILE A 146 -11.02 -13.16 -51.88
N THR A 147 -11.02 -13.58 -50.62
CA THR A 147 -11.01 -12.68 -49.46
C THR A 147 -9.60 -12.55 -48.91
N VAL A 148 -9.16 -11.31 -48.70
CA VAL A 148 -7.93 -10.96 -48.01
C VAL A 148 -8.29 -10.14 -46.78
N ARG A 149 -7.90 -10.61 -45.59
CA ARG A 149 -8.01 -9.84 -44.35
C ARG A 149 -6.62 -9.62 -43.79
N TYR A 150 -6.22 -8.36 -43.71
CA TYR A 150 -4.90 -8.01 -43.18
C TYR A 150 -4.86 -8.13 -41.67
N GLY A 151 -3.78 -8.73 -41.15
CA GLY A 151 -3.48 -8.75 -39.74
C GLY A 151 -3.11 -7.35 -39.25
N ARG A 152 -3.69 -6.95 -38.13
CA ARG A 152 -3.48 -5.65 -37.48
C ARG A 152 -2.99 -5.91 -36.06
N PRO A 153 -1.80 -5.43 -35.67
CA PRO A 153 -1.35 -5.59 -34.30
C PRO A 153 -2.18 -4.67 -33.40
N LEU A 154 -2.74 -5.22 -32.33
CA LEU A 154 -3.55 -4.49 -31.37
C LEU A 154 -2.97 -4.67 -29.97
N SER A 155 -2.64 -3.55 -29.31
CA SER A 155 -2.31 -3.52 -27.90
C SER A 155 -3.45 -2.86 -27.13
N LEU A 156 -4.05 -3.62 -26.22
CA LEU A 156 -5.21 -3.18 -25.44
C LEU A 156 -5.07 -3.52 -23.95
N LYS A 157 -5.83 -2.82 -23.11
CA LYS A 157 -5.92 -3.05 -21.67
C LYS A 157 -7.37 -3.31 -21.29
N VAL A 158 -7.71 -4.55 -21.00
CA VAL A 158 -9.07 -4.97 -20.60
C VAL A 158 -9.13 -5.07 -19.08
N ASN A 159 -9.98 -4.26 -18.44
CA ASN A 159 -10.18 -4.25 -16.98
C ASN A 159 -8.85 -4.17 -16.20
N GLY A 160 -7.89 -3.38 -16.68
CA GLY A 160 -6.58 -3.25 -16.03
C GLY A 160 -5.50 -4.19 -16.55
N VAL A 161 -5.85 -5.25 -17.27
CA VAL A 161 -4.92 -6.27 -17.76
C VAL A 161 -4.50 -5.96 -19.19
N SER A 162 -3.19 -5.83 -19.43
CA SER A 162 -2.66 -5.55 -20.77
C SER A 162 -2.59 -6.83 -21.60
N THR A 163 -2.94 -6.72 -22.88
CA THR A 163 -2.92 -7.81 -23.85
C THR A 163 -2.46 -7.28 -25.20
N THR A 164 -1.75 -8.10 -25.96
CA THR A 164 -1.39 -7.84 -27.34
C THR A 164 -1.87 -8.98 -28.21
N ALA A 165 -2.53 -8.67 -29.32
CA ALA A 165 -3.05 -9.65 -30.25
C ALA A 165 -2.95 -9.16 -31.69
N TRP A 166 -3.06 -10.09 -32.64
CA TRP A 166 -3.30 -9.77 -34.05
C TRP A 166 -4.80 -9.96 -34.32
N VAL A 167 -5.43 -8.94 -34.91
CA VAL A 167 -6.85 -8.95 -35.28
C VAL A 167 -7.00 -8.66 -36.77
N HIS A 168 -8.10 -9.10 -37.37
CA HIS A 168 -8.33 -9.01 -38.81
C HIS A 168 -9.47 -8.06 -39.16
N TYR A 169 -10.35 -7.75 -38.19
CA TYR A 169 -11.38 -6.74 -38.41
C TYR A 169 -10.81 -5.32 -38.37
N PRO A 170 -11.27 -4.41 -39.26
CA PRO A 170 -10.72 -3.07 -39.37
C PRO A 170 -11.24 -2.09 -38.33
N THR A 171 -12.15 -2.48 -37.43
CA THR A 171 -12.76 -1.59 -36.43
C THR A 171 -12.56 -2.11 -35.00
N VAL A 172 -12.59 -1.21 -34.02
CA VAL A 172 -12.52 -1.55 -32.59
C VAL A 172 -13.59 -2.58 -32.21
N ALA A 173 -14.85 -2.39 -32.64
CA ALA A 173 -15.93 -3.34 -32.37
C ALA A 173 -15.63 -4.74 -32.91
N GLY A 174 -15.20 -4.85 -34.17
CA GLY A 174 -14.90 -6.14 -34.79
C GLY A 174 -13.68 -6.81 -34.17
N ALA A 175 -12.65 -6.04 -33.82
CA ALA A 175 -11.46 -6.56 -33.13
C ALA A 175 -11.79 -7.09 -31.73
N LEU A 176 -12.59 -6.36 -30.95
CA LEU A 176 -13.01 -6.82 -29.62
C LEU A 176 -13.91 -8.07 -29.71
N GLN A 177 -14.77 -8.14 -30.73
CA GLN A 177 -15.56 -9.34 -31.02
C GLN A 177 -14.67 -10.54 -31.35
N GLU A 178 -13.66 -10.36 -32.21
CA GLU A 178 -12.71 -11.42 -32.57
C GLU A 178 -11.92 -11.92 -31.35
N LEU A 179 -11.56 -11.03 -30.43
CA LEU A 179 -10.89 -11.37 -29.18
C LEU A 179 -11.83 -11.95 -28.09
N GLY A 180 -13.13 -12.06 -28.37
CA GLY A 180 -14.12 -12.54 -27.41
C GLY A 180 -14.34 -11.59 -26.22
N VAL A 181 -13.97 -10.31 -26.35
CA VAL A 181 -14.19 -9.31 -25.30
C VAL A 181 -15.67 -8.93 -25.28
N ARG A 182 -16.31 -9.01 -24.12
CA ARG A 182 -17.71 -8.62 -23.95
C ARG A 182 -17.86 -7.09 -24.10
N THR A 183 -18.46 -6.64 -25.19
CA THR A 183 -18.60 -5.22 -25.53
C THR A 183 -19.93 -4.59 -25.11
N SER A 184 -20.93 -5.39 -24.76
CA SER A 184 -22.24 -4.86 -24.33
C SER A 184 -22.10 -4.02 -23.06
N GLY A 185 -22.40 -2.71 -23.19
CA GLY A 185 -22.27 -1.74 -22.10
C GLY A 185 -20.82 -1.42 -21.71
N ALA A 186 -19.82 -1.88 -22.45
CA ALA A 186 -18.41 -1.60 -22.15
C ALA A 186 -18.06 -0.13 -22.42
N SER A 187 -17.17 0.42 -21.59
CA SER A 187 -16.54 1.71 -21.83
C SER A 187 -15.21 1.51 -22.53
N THR A 188 -14.96 2.25 -23.60
CA THR A 188 -13.73 2.17 -24.40
C THR A 188 -13.07 3.53 -24.50
N SER A 189 -11.74 3.57 -24.56
CA SER A 189 -10.98 4.82 -24.78
C SER A 189 -11.15 5.36 -26.21
N GLU A 190 -11.40 4.46 -27.16
CA GLU A 190 -11.70 4.78 -28.56
C GLU A 190 -13.15 4.41 -28.90
N PRO A 191 -13.82 5.13 -29.81
CA PRO A 191 -15.14 4.73 -30.30
C PRO A 191 -15.15 3.31 -30.86
N MET A 192 -16.24 2.56 -30.66
CA MET A 192 -16.40 1.20 -31.21
C MET A 192 -16.32 1.18 -32.76
N SER A 193 -16.67 2.28 -33.42
CA SER A 193 -16.57 2.45 -34.87
C SER A 193 -15.20 2.95 -35.34
N ALA A 194 -14.25 3.21 -34.44
CA ALA A 194 -12.94 3.70 -34.82
C ALA A 194 -12.18 2.65 -35.65
N ASP A 195 -11.55 3.11 -36.72
CA ASP A 195 -10.73 2.27 -37.58
C ASP A 195 -9.43 1.91 -36.87
N ILE A 196 -9.02 0.65 -37.01
CA ILE A 196 -7.70 0.14 -36.62
C ILE A 196 -6.86 0.12 -37.89
N PRO A 197 -5.83 0.96 -38.04
CA PRO A 197 -4.96 0.94 -39.22
C PRO A 197 -4.23 -0.40 -39.38
N ARG A 198 -3.69 -0.68 -40.58
CA ARG A 198 -2.85 -1.88 -40.81
C ARG A 198 -1.56 -1.87 -39.98
N SER A 199 -1.06 -0.67 -39.64
CA SER A 199 0.05 -0.50 -38.70
C SER A 199 -0.30 -0.86 -37.26
N GLY A 200 -1.59 -1.07 -36.97
CA GLY A 200 -2.11 -1.41 -35.66
C GLY A 200 -2.62 -0.22 -34.85
N MET A 201 -3.09 -0.53 -33.65
CA MET A 201 -3.56 0.42 -32.64
C MET A 201 -2.94 0.07 -31.29
N THR A 202 -2.48 1.09 -30.57
CA THR A 202 -1.89 0.94 -29.23
C THR A 202 -2.67 1.74 -28.21
N GLY A 203 -2.67 1.28 -26.96
CA GLY A 203 -3.28 2.01 -25.85
C GLY A 203 -4.81 1.97 -25.80
N LEU A 204 -5.46 1.04 -26.52
CA LEU A 204 -6.90 0.85 -26.41
C LEU A 204 -7.25 0.36 -25.00
N VAL A 205 -7.99 1.14 -24.23
CA VAL A 205 -8.46 0.75 -22.89
C VAL A 205 -9.92 0.34 -22.97
N VAL A 206 -10.25 -0.81 -22.38
CA VAL A 206 -11.60 -1.34 -22.34
C VAL A 206 -11.95 -1.70 -20.90
N TYR A 207 -13.07 -1.17 -20.43
CA TYR A 207 -13.68 -1.56 -19.16
C TYR A 207 -15.02 -2.21 -19.46
N THR A 208 -15.10 -3.53 -19.29
CA THR A 208 -16.34 -4.28 -19.52
C THR A 208 -17.37 -3.92 -18.45
N MET A 209 -18.66 -4.00 -18.80
CA MET A 209 -19.73 -3.88 -17.81
C MET A 209 -19.58 -4.99 -16.77
N ARG A 210 -19.70 -4.62 -15.50
CA ARG A 210 -19.57 -5.51 -14.34
C ARG A 210 -20.69 -5.26 -13.35
N HIS A 211 -21.15 -6.32 -12.72
CA HIS A 211 -22.12 -6.30 -11.62
C HIS A 211 -21.35 -6.33 -10.29
N VAL A 212 -21.42 -5.27 -9.51
CA VAL A 212 -20.73 -5.16 -8.21
C VAL A 212 -21.77 -4.98 -7.12
N THR A 213 -21.54 -5.62 -5.97
CA THR A 213 -22.39 -5.49 -4.79
C THR A 213 -21.60 -4.81 -3.68
N PHE A 214 -22.11 -3.70 -3.14
CA PHE A 214 -21.57 -3.06 -1.95
C PHE A 214 -22.38 -3.44 -0.72
N LEU A 215 -21.71 -3.85 0.35
CA LEU A 215 -22.32 -4.01 1.68
C LEU A 215 -21.91 -2.82 2.55
N VAL A 216 -22.87 -1.95 2.86
CA VAL A 216 -22.63 -0.71 3.61
C VAL A 216 -23.63 -0.63 4.75
N ASP A 217 -23.15 -0.54 5.99
CA ASP A 217 -23.99 -0.36 7.17
C ASP A 217 -25.15 -1.40 7.25
N GLY A 218 -24.85 -2.65 6.87
CA GLY A 218 -25.81 -3.76 6.84
C GLY A 218 -26.77 -3.76 5.65
N LYS A 219 -26.66 -2.81 4.71
CA LYS A 219 -27.47 -2.70 3.49
C LYS A 219 -26.68 -3.09 2.25
N THR A 220 -27.37 -3.70 1.30
CA THR A 220 -26.81 -4.10 0.01
C THR A 220 -27.14 -3.07 -1.06
N VAL A 221 -26.13 -2.56 -1.76
CA VAL A 221 -26.26 -1.67 -2.92
C VAL A 221 -25.66 -2.36 -4.13
N GLN A 222 -26.49 -2.69 -5.13
CA GLN A 222 -26.03 -3.30 -6.37
C GLN A 222 -25.78 -2.22 -7.43
N LEU A 223 -24.68 -2.36 -8.17
CA LEU A 223 -24.29 -1.42 -9.20
C LEU A 223 -23.78 -2.15 -10.43
N ASN A 224 -24.31 -1.80 -11.59
CA ASN A 224 -23.74 -2.16 -12.88
C ASN A 224 -22.79 -1.03 -13.30
N THR A 225 -21.51 -1.32 -13.50
CA THR A 225 -20.50 -0.28 -13.72
C THR A 225 -19.41 -0.71 -14.69
N THR A 226 -18.85 0.29 -15.38
CA THR A 226 -17.61 0.21 -16.13
C THR A 226 -16.47 0.96 -15.44
N ALA A 227 -16.63 1.33 -14.17
CA ALA A 227 -15.63 2.08 -13.43
C ALA A 227 -14.25 1.40 -13.43
N ALA A 228 -13.21 2.22 -13.58
CA ALA A 228 -11.82 1.78 -13.57
C ALA A 228 -11.32 1.39 -12.16
N THR A 229 -11.97 1.89 -11.11
CA THR A 229 -11.57 1.66 -9.73
C THR A 229 -12.77 1.41 -8.82
N VAL A 230 -12.55 0.72 -7.69
CA VAL A 230 -13.53 0.54 -6.62
C VAL A 230 -14.00 1.89 -6.07
N SER A 231 -13.09 2.86 -5.90
CA SER A 231 -13.42 4.24 -5.52
C SER A 231 -14.41 4.91 -6.47
N ALA A 232 -14.20 4.79 -7.78
CA ALA A 232 -15.12 5.36 -8.77
C ALA A 232 -16.48 4.62 -8.77
N ALA A 233 -16.48 3.29 -8.59
CA ALA A 233 -17.71 2.52 -8.46
C ALA A 233 -18.50 2.89 -7.19
N MET A 234 -17.84 3.07 -6.05
CA MET A 234 -18.46 3.54 -4.81
C MET A 234 -19.09 4.92 -4.98
N ALA A 235 -18.40 5.86 -5.64
CA ALA A 235 -18.93 7.18 -5.92
C ALA A 235 -20.21 7.13 -6.79
N GLN A 236 -20.24 6.25 -7.81
CA GLN A 236 -21.44 6.02 -8.62
C GLN A 236 -22.60 5.41 -7.81
N ALA A 237 -22.30 4.55 -6.84
CA ALA A 237 -23.27 3.99 -5.91
C ALA A 237 -23.72 4.98 -4.81
N GLY A 238 -23.20 6.21 -4.78
CA GLY A 238 -23.50 7.21 -3.76
C GLY A 238 -22.88 6.89 -2.38
N ILE A 239 -21.84 6.07 -2.35
CA ILE A 239 -21.16 5.65 -1.12
C ILE A 239 -20.00 6.59 -0.84
N THR A 240 -20.02 7.26 0.31
CA THR A 240 -18.93 8.11 0.80
C THR A 240 -18.20 7.46 1.96
N LEU A 241 -16.87 7.50 1.90
CA LEU A 241 -15.99 7.10 2.99
C LEU A 241 -15.70 8.32 3.87
N HIS A 242 -15.65 8.12 5.18
CA HIS A 242 -15.28 9.14 6.14
C HIS A 242 -14.07 8.69 6.96
N ASN A 243 -13.17 9.63 7.29
CA ASN A 243 -12.03 9.39 8.17
C ASN A 243 -11.18 8.17 7.73
N GLN A 244 -11.23 7.08 8.50
CA GLN A 244 -10.47 5.86 8.28
C GLN A 244 -11.28 4.77 7.56
N ASP A 245 -12.52 5.05 7.17
CA ASP A 245 -13.36 4.09 6.45
C ASP A 245 -12.66 3.57 5.19
N ALA A 246 -12.80 2.27 4.95
CA ALA A 246 -12.16 1.63 3.82
C ALA A 246 -13.03 0.51 3.24
N PRO A 247 -13.04 0.33 1.91
CA PRO A 247 -13.56 -0.89 1.31
C PRO A 247 -12.73 -2.12 1.72
N SER A 248 -13.33 -3.30 1.65
CA SER A 248 -12.68 -4.59 1.95
C SER A 248 -11.57 -4.96 0.94
N VAL A 249 -11.51 -4.26 -0.19
CA VAL A 249 -10.48 -4.37 -1.22
C VAL A 249 -9.86 -3.00 -1.48
N ALA A 250 -8.72 -2.94 -2.17
CA ALA A 250 -8.04 -1.67 -2.41
C ALA A 250 -8.93 -0.69 -3.21
N ALA A 251 -9.11 0.55 -2.71
CA ALA A 251 -9.95 1.54 -3.39
C ALA A 251 -9.50 1.89 -4.83
N ALA A 252 -8.24 1.62 -5.16
CA ALA A 252 -7.66 1.83 -6.49
C ALA A 252 -7.69 0.59 -7.39
N SER A 253 -8.12 -0.59 -6.90
CA SER A 253 -8.22 -1.79 -7.75
C SER A 253 -9.42 -1.71 -8.69
N VAL A 254 -9.37 -2.45 -9.80
CA VAL A 254 -10.50 -2.61 -10.71
C VAL A 254 -11.50 -3.59 -10.06
N PRO A 255 -12.80 -3.25 -9.94
CA PRO A 255 -13.82 -4.18 -9.45
C PRO A 255 -14.00 -5.36 -10.41
N THR A 256 -14.24 -6.55 -9.87
CA THR A 256 -14.51 -7.78 -10.62
C THR A 256 -16.01 -7.99 -10.82
N ASP A 257 -16.40 -8.70 -11.87
CA ASP A 257 -17.80 -9.06 -12.11
C ASP A 257 -18.30 -10.03 -11.02
N GLY A 258 -19.43 -9.72 -10.40
CA GLY A 258 -20.01 -10.47 -9.27
C GLY A 258 -19.36 -10.19 -7.91
N GLU A 259 -18.38 -9.29 -7.82
CA GLU A 259 -17.65 -9.01 -6.57
C GLU A 259 -18.55 -8.38 -5.51
N THR A 260 -18.41 -8.84 -4.26
CA THR A 260 -19.04 -8.21 -3.08
C THR A 260 -17.98 -7.46 -2.29
N ILE A 261 -18.17 -6.15 -2.14
CA ILE A 261 -17.24 -5.22 -1.49
C ILE A 261 -17.90 -4.68 -0.23
N SER A 262 -17.37 -5.01 0.94
CA SER A 262 -17.85 -4.49 2.20
C SER A 262 -17.20 -3.15 2.51
N ILE A 263 -17.97 -2.19 3.01
CA ILE A 263 -17.47 -0.91 3.48
C ILE A 263 -17.29 -0.99 4.98
N ASN A 264 -16.03 -0.93 5.41
CA ASN A 264 -15.68 -0.99 6.82
C ASN A 264 -15.75 0.43 7.40
N ARG A 265 -16.64 0.62 8.37
CA ARG A 265 -16.68 1.86 9.16
C ARG A 265 -15.62 1.78 10.25
N ILE A 266 -14.64 2.67 10.19
CA ILE A 266 -13.48 2.64 11.09
C ILE A 266 -13.43 3.93 11.90
N THR A 267 -13.51 3.77 13.22
CA THR A 267 -13.29 4.87 14.17
C THR A 267 -12.14 4.52 15.11
N GLY A 268 -11.42 5.54 15.56
CA GLY A 268 -10.31 5.40 16.49
C GLY A 268 -10.56 6.23 17.75
N THR A 269 -10.32 5.63 18.91
CA THR A 269 -10.32 6.31 20.21
C THR A 269 -9.04 5.96 20.97
N THR A 270 -8.67 6.80 21.94
CA THR A 270 -7.59 6.49 22.88
C THR A 270 -8.18 6.10 24.23
N GLU A 271 -7.69 5.00 24.81
CA GLU A 271 -8.01 4.58 26.18
C GLU A 271 -6.72 4.65 27.02
N THR A 272 -6.80 5.19 28.23
CA THR A 272 -5.66 5.31 29.16
C THR A 272 -5.84 4.37 30.34
N LYS A 273 -4.76 3.74 30.78
CA LYS A 273 -4.73 2.88 31.98
C LYS A 273 -3.61 3.30 32.90
N GLN A 274 -3.92 3.47 34.19
CA GLN A 274 -2.91 3.65 35.23
C GLN A 274 -2.34 2.30 35.65
N VAL A 275 -1.02 2.23 35.74
CA VAL A 275 -0.26 1.05 36.18
C VAL A 275 0.67 1.47 37.32
N SER A 276 0.69 0.67 38.39
CA SER A 276 1.57 0.93 39.54
C SER A 276 3.01 0.54 39.20
N ILE A 277 3.95 1.41 39.54
CA ILE A 277 5.38 1.11 39.48
C ILE A 277 5.86 0.82 40.90
N PRO A 278 6.21 -0.44 41.24
CA PRO A 278 6.62 -0.79 42.58
C PRO A 278 7.89 -0.04 43.01
N PHE A 279 7.94 0.42 44.26
CA PHE A 279 9.16 0.97 44.82
C PHE A 279 10.21 -0.12 45.10
N GLN A 280 11.48 0.29 45.22
CA GLN A 280 12.57 -0.60 45.62
C GLN A 280 13.02 -0.29 47.05
N VAL A 281 13.57 -1.30 47.74
CA VAL A 281 14.15 -1.13 49.08
C VAL A 281 15.66 -0.96 48.97
N THR A 282 16.18 0.12 49.56
CA THR A 282 17.61 0.42 49.64
C THR A 282 18.06 0.34 51.10
N LYS A 283 19.11 -0.45 51.38
CA LYS A 283 19.68 -0.57 52.72
C LYS A 283 20.92 0.30 52.84
N VAL A 284 20.96 1.15 53.87
CA VAL A 284 22.10 2.03 54.17
C VAL A 284 22.68 1.63 55.51
N ASN A 285 23.98 1.38 55.54
CA ASN A 285 24.67 1.03 56.77
C ASN A 285 24.76 2.23 57.70
N ASP A 286 24.42 2.03 58.96
CA ASP A 286 24.50 3.03 60.01
C ASP A 286 25.43 2.52 61.11
N SER A 287 26.58 3.17 61.27
CA SER A 287 27.59 2.80 62.26
C SER A 287 27.24 3.27 63.68
N THR A 288 26.15 4.02 63.85
CA THR A 288 25.67 4.46 65.17
C THR A 288 24.71 3.45 65.80
N GLN A 289 23.99 2.69 64.96
CA GLN A 289 23.08 1.63 65.37
C GLN A 289 23.78 0.27 65.42
N TYR A 290 23.40 -0.57 66.39
CA TYR A 290 24.00 -1.89 66.59
C TYR A 290 23.55 -2.91 65.55
N VAL A 291 24.43 -3.85 65.22
CA VAL A 291 24.11 -4.97 64.31
C VAL A 291 22.84 -5.70 64.75
N GLY A 292 21.99 -6.05 63.78
CA GLY A 292 20.68 -6.68 64.01
C GLY A 292 19.51 -5.71 64.14
N THR A 293 19.77 -4.40 64.21
CA THR A 293 18.71 -3.37 64.15
C THR A 293 18.45 -2.96 62.69
N THR A 294 17.19 -2.72 62.35
CA THR A 294 16.79 -2.16 61.06
C THR A 294 15.64 -1.19 61.27
N THR A 295 15.80 0.04 60.80
CA THR A 295 14.80 1.10 60.93
C THR A 295 14.48 1.68 59.57
N VAL A 296 13.20 1.81 59.23
CA VAL A 296 12.79 2.50 58.00
C VAL A 296 12.96 4.01 58.21
N THR A 297 13.87 4.61 57.46
CA THR A 297 14.18 6.06 57.50
C THR A 297 13.44 6.85 56.44
N THR A 298 13.03 6.20 55.35
CA THR A 298 12.16 6.78 54.32
C THR A 298 11.17 5.71 53.89
N GLN A 299 9.88 6.00 53.99
CA GLN A 299 8.82 5.07 53.61
C GLN A 299 8.76 4.95 52.08
N GLY A 300 8.75 3.71 51.58
CA GLY A 300 8.56 3.44 50.16
C GLY A 300 7.16 3.81 49.69
N VAL A 301 7.06 4.38 48.49
CA VAL A 301 5.79 4.72 47.85
C VAL A 301 5.84 4.34 46.38
N ASP A 302 4.89 3.53 45.93
CA ASP A 302 4.75 3.18 44.53
C ASP A 302 4.58 4.44 43.65
N GLY A 303 5.24 4.37 42.51
CA GLY A 303 5.04 5.29 41.39
C GLY A 303 3.80 4.90 40.58
N GLU A 304 3.48 5.71 39.59
CA GLU A 304 2.40 5.45 38.65
C GLU A 304 2.86 5.81 37.25
N GLU A 305 2.50 4.97 36.28
CA GLU A 305 2.58 5.30 34.86
C GLU A 305 1.21 5.24 34.19
N THR A 306 1.00 6.15 33.25
CA THR A 306 -0.13 6.13 32.34
C THR A 306 0.27 5.45 31.05
N VAL A 307 -0.36 4.33 30.75
CA VAL A 307 -0.25 3.64 29.46
C VAL A 307 -1.42 4.04 28.58
N THR A 308 -1.13 4.59 27.40
CA THR A 308 -2.16 4.98 26.41
C THR A 308 -2.24 3.95 25.30
N TYR A 309 -3.46 3.48 25.04
CA TYR A 309 -3.79 2.54 23.99
C TYR A 309 -4.61 3.21 22.90
N ALA A 310 -4.24 3.00 21.64
CA ALA A 310 -5.11 3.24 20.50
C ALA A 310 -6.09 2.06 20.36
N VAL A 311 -7.38 2.35 20.36
CA VAL A 311 -8.45 1.39 20.17
C VAL A 311 -9.17 1.73 18.88
N GLN A 312 -9.20 0.78 17.95
CA GLN A 312 -9.99 0.90 16.73
C GLN A 312 -11.31 0.15 16.89
N VAL A 313 -12.36 0.69 16.29
CA VAL A 313 -13.66 0.04 16.17
C VAL A 313 -13.95 -0.11 14.69
N VAL A 314 -14.11 -1.36 14.24
CA VAL A 314 -14.42 -1.71 12.85
C VAL A 314 -15.83 -2.29 12.82
N ASN A 315 -16.75 -1.66 12.10
CA ASN A 315 -18.16 -2.07 12.01
C ASN A 315 -18.82 -2.28 13.39
N GLY A 316 -18.50 -1.41 14.35
CA GLY A 316 -19.01 -1.48 15.73
C GLY A 316 -18.28 -2.47 16.64
N VAL A 317 -17.32 -3.26 16.13
CA VAL A 317 -16.55 -4.22 16.91
C VAL A 317 -15.21 -3.61 17.34
N LYS A 318 -14.99 -3.49 18.66
CA LYS A 318 -13.70 -3.06 19.24
C LYS A 318 -12.62 -4.08 18.87
N GLN A 319 -11.55 -3.57 18.26
CA GLN A 319 -10.34 -4.33 17.94
C GLN A 319 -9.41 -4.38 19.15
N ALA A 320 -8.41 -5.26 19.09
CA ALA A 320 -7.39 -5.34 20.12
C ALA A 320 -6.69 -3.97 20.30
N PRO A 321 -6.65 -3.41 21.53
CA PRO A 321 -5.95 -2.17 21.80
C PRO A 321 -4.45 -2.29 21.48
N LYS A 322 -3.88 -1.27 20.85
CA LYS A 322 -2.43 -1.16 20.61
C LYS A 322 -1.84 -0.10 21.53
N GLN A 323 -0.89 -0.46 22.39
CA GLN A 323 -0.15 0.52 23.19
C GLN A 323 0.59 1.47 22.25
N ILE A 324 0.40 2.78 22.46
CA ILE A 324 1.03 3.84 21.66
C ILE A 324 1.96 4.74 22.48
N SER A 325 1.75 4.83 23.79
CA SER A 325 2.67 5.52 24.69
C SER A 325 2.57 4.99 26.11
N GLU A 326 3.62 5.26 26.88
CA GLU A 326 3.74 4.99 28.30
C GLU A 326 4.49 6.17 28.91
N THR A 327 3.99 6.68 30.03
CA THR A 327 4.58 7.87 30.67
C THR A 327 4.44 7.75 32.16
N VAL A 328 5.59 7.83 32.86
CA VAL A 328 5.63 7.88 34.32
C VAL A 328 5.00 9.20 34.77
N THR A 329 3.83 9.14 35.37
CA THR A 329 3.13 10.31 35.93
C THR A 329 3.55 10.60 37.36
N LYS A 330 4.04 9.58 38.07
CA LYS A 330 4.55 9.70 39.44
C LYS A 330 5.75 8.77 39.61
N GLN A 331 6.91 9.32 39.95
CA GLN A 331 8.10 8.52 40.21
C GLN A 331 7.91 7.71 41.51
N PRO A 332 8.32 6.43 41.55
CA PRO A 332 8.36 5.68 42.80
C PRO A 332 9.38 6.32 43.75
N VAL A 333 9.07 6.28 45.05
CA VAL A 333 9.99 6.68 46.12
C VAL A 333 10.49 5.40 46.76
N ASN A 334 11.79 5.15 46.68
CA ASN A 334 12.39 3.96 47.30
C ASN A 334 12.27 4.00 48.81
N GLU A 335 12.01 2.85 49.42
CA GLU A 335 12.11 2.68 50.85
C GLU A 335 13.58 2.64 51.25
N VAL A 336 13.95 3.38 52.30
CA VAL A 336 15.32 3.40 52.82
C VAL A 336 15.34 2.82 54.21
N GLU A 337 15.95 1.65 54.33
CA GLU A 337 16.22 1.00 55.61
C GLU A 337 17.62 1.36 56.11
N SER A 338 17.72 1.92 57.30
CA SER A 338 18.97 2.06 58.03
C SER A 338 19.26 0.75 58.77
N VAL A 339 20.40 0.13 58.46
CA VAL A 339 20.82 -1.14 59.06
C VAL A 339 22.01 -0.89 59.97
N GLY A 340 21.90 -1.27 61.24
CA GLY A 340 22.97 -1.09 62.20
C GLY A 340 24.21 -1.92 61.87
N THR A 341 25.38 -1.27 61.95
CA THR A 341 26.70 -1.89 61.71
C THR A 341 27.67 -1.74 62.88
N LYS A 342 27.25 -1.03 63.94
CA LYS A 342 28.02 -0.93 65.18
C LYS A 342 28.11 -2.33 65.80
N ALA A 343 29.31 -2.81 66.04
CA ALA A 343 29.51 -4.08 66.71
C ALA A 343 28.82 -4.06 68.08
N LEU A 344 28.16 -5.18 68.42
CA LEU A 344 27.63 -5.35 69.76
C LEU A 344 28.79 -5.24 70.76
N PRO A 345 28.55 -4.62 71.94
CA PRO A 345 29.60 -4.53 72.93
C PRO A 345 30.00 -5.94 73.37
N THR A 346 31.30 -6.18 73.48
CA THR A 346 31.87 -7.46 73.90
C THR A 346 31.77 -7.69 75.41
N SER A 347 31.29 -6.69 76.17
CA SER A 347 31.01 -6.79 77.60
C SER A 347 29.61 -6.26 77.89
N ALA A 348 28.81 -7.08 78.56
CA ALA A 348 27.44 -6.73 78.94
C ALA A 348 27.37 -5.46 79.79
N SER A 349 28.38 -5.19 80.62
CA SER A 349 28.47 -3.98 81.47
C SER A 349 28.42 -2.63 80.74
N SER A 350 28.63 -2.61 79.42
CA SER A 350 28.63 -1.38 78.60
C SER A 350 27.32 -1.08 77.86
N LEU A 351 26.28 -1.90 78.12
CA LEU A 351 24.94 -1.74 77.54
C LEU A 351 24.08 -0.77 78.35
N ASN A 352 23.03 -0.25 77.71
CA ASN A 352 22.08 0.66 78.34
C ASN A 352 21.01 -0.12 79.14
N TRP A 353 21.45 -0.69 80.27
CA TRP A 353 20.61 -1.47 81.17
C TRP A 353 19.44 -0.67 81.75
N THR A 354 19.65 0.61 82.04
CA THR A 354 18.59 1.51 82.53
C THR A 354 17.45 1.67 81.52
N ALA A 355 17.77 1.80 80.22
CA ALA A 355 16.73 1.90 79.20
C ALA A 355 15.93 0.59 79.04
N LEU A 356 16.59 -0.57 79.13
CA LEU A 356 15.91 -1.86 79.17
C LEU A 356 15.00 -1.98 80.40
N ALA A 357 15.53 -1.70 81.59
CA ALA A 357 14.80 -1.70 82.87
C ALA A 357 13.57 -0.79 82.85
N THR A 358 13.72 0.41 82.28
CA THR A 358 12.63 1.37 82.14
C THR A 358 11.51 0.82 81.24
N CYS A 359 11.85 0.14 80.16
CA CYS A 359 10.85 -0.47 79.28
C CYS A 359 10.17 -1.69 79.91
N GLU A 360 10.94 -2.55 80.58
CA GLU A 360 10.43 -3.82 81.13
C GLU A 360 9.55 -3.61 82.38
N SER A 361 9.89 -2.64 83.23
CA SER A 361 9.23 -2.46 84.54
C SER A 361 9.03 -1.00 84.97
N GLY A 362 9.41 -0.03 84.14
CA GLY A 362 9.50 1.37 84.58
C GLY A 362 10.65 1.63 85.56
N ASP A 363 11.72 0.81 85.49
CA ASP A 363 12.89 0.87 86.38
C ASP A 363 12.55 0.50 87.84
N ASN A 364 11.53 -0.35 88.04
CA ASN A 364 11.07 -0.77 89.35
C ASN A 364 11.68 -2.12 89.78
N PRO A 365 12.65 -2.16 90.72
CA PRO A 365 13.29 -3.40 91.14
C PRO A 365 12.37 -4.31 91.94
N SER A 366 11.28 -3.79 92.51
CA SER A 366 10.32 -4.57 93.29
C SER A 366 9.07 -4.96 92.48
N GLU A 367 9.12 -4.83 91.15
CA GLU A 367 7.99 -5.16 90.28
C GLU A 367 7.58 -6.63 90.43
N ASN A 368 6.31 -6.86 90.79
CA ASN A 368 5.72 -8.18 90.93
C ASN A 368 4.20 -8.07 90.81
N THR A 369 3.71 -8.09 89.57
CA THR A 369 2.27 -7.97 89.27
C THR A 369 1.51 -9.29 89.36
N GLY A 370 2.21 -10.40 89.68
CA GLY A 370 1.65 -11.76 89.62
C GLY A 370 1.52 -12.33 88.20
N ASN A 371 2.15 -11.70 87.20
CA ASN A 371 2.16 -12.16 85.80
C ASN A 371 3.20 -13.28 85.51
N GLY A 372 3.90 -13.77 86.53
CA GLY A 372 4.92 -14.81 86.41
C GLY A 372 6.33 -14.31 86.08
N PHE A 373 6.51 -12.99 85.97
CA PHE A 373 7.79 -12.32 85.80
C PHE A 373 8.04 -11.36 86.97
N TYR A 374 9.31 -11.15 87.31
CA TYR A 374 9.69 -10.48 88.55
C TYR A 374 10.86 -9.51 88.34
N GLY A 375 10.79 -8.39 89.04
CA GLY A 375 11.87 -7.40 89.14
C GLY A 375 12.08 -6.57 87.87
N MET A 376 13.14 -5.78 87.91
CA MET A 376 13.45 -4.69 86.99
C MET A 376 13.54 -5.11 85.50
N TYR A 377 13.99 -6.34 85.25
CA TYR A 377 14.18 -6.93 83.92
C TYR A 377 13.19 -8.05 83.61
N GLN A 378 12.12 -8.18 84.40
CA GLN A 378 11.04 -9.15 84.20
C GLN A 378 11.57 -10.60 84.03
N PHE A 379 12.33 -11.10 85.01
CA PHE A 379 12.82 -12.49 84.99
C PHE A 379 11.72 -13.50 85.28
N THR A 380 11.79 -14.69 84.66
CA THR A 380 11.12 -15.88 85.22
C THR A 380 11.96 -16.48 86.35
N ILE A 381 11.32 -17.17 87.31
CA ILE A 381 12.04 -17.88 88.39
C ILE A 381 13.01 -18.91 87.83
N SER A 382 12.61 -19.67 86.80
CA SER A 382 13.48 -20.67 86.19
C SER A 382 14.75 -20.06 85.59
N THR A 383 14.63 -18.91 84.92
CA THR A 383 15.79 -18.21 84.35
C THR A 383 16.66 -17.63 85.46
N TRP A 384 16.05 -16.99 86.47
CA TRP A 384 16.76 -16.44 87.63
C TRP A 384 17.59 -17.49 88.37
N ASP A 385 16.98 -18.64 88.67
CA ASP A 385 17.65 -19.75 89.35
C ASP A 385 18.77 -20.34 88.49
N SER A 386 18.55 -20.47 87.18
CA SER A 386 19.57 -21.00 86.24
C SER A 386 20.83 -20.13 86.17
N LEU A 387 20.68 -18.82 86.40
CA LEU A 387 21.79 -17.88 86.42
C LEU A 387 22.50 -17.82 87.78
N GLY A 388 21.98 -18.53 88.78
CA GLY A 388 22.50 -18.56 90.16
C GLY A 388 21.82 -17.58 91.11
N GLY A 389 20.69 -17.00 90.71
CA GLY A 389 19.79 -16.26 91.60
C GLY A 389 19.15 -17.19 92.63
N THR A 390 18.71 -16.64 93.75
CA THR A 390 17.92 -17.35 94.76
C THR A 390 16.78 -16.46 95.22
N GLY A 391 15.66 -17.07 95.65
CA GLY A 391 14.45 -16.34 96.02
C GLY A 391 13.75 -15.68 94.82
N LEU A 392 12.83 -14.75 95.07
CA LEU A 392 12.19 -14.00 93.99
C LEU A 392 13.12 -12.90 93.46
N PRO A 393 13.22 -12.71 92.13
CA PRO A 393 14.01 -11.63 91.54
C PRO A 393 13.63 -10.23 92.08
N SER A 394 12.34 -9.99 92.36
CA SER A 394 11.80 -8.75 92.92
C SER A 394 12.28 -8.44 94.35
N ASP A 395 12.80 -9.45 95.06
CA ASP A 395 13.33 -9.30 96.42
C ASP A 395 14.84 -8.99 96.41
N ALA A 396 15.50 -9.17 95.26
CA ALA A 396 16.92 -8.92 95.10
C ALA A 396 17.21 -7.44 94.83
N SER A 397 18.42 -6.99 95.15
CA SER A 397 18.82 -5.59 94.88
C SER A 397 18.85 -5.30 93.38
N ALA A 398 18.57 -4.07 92.97
CA ALA A 398 18.65 -3.65 91.57
C ALA A 398 20.03 -3.96 90.93
N ALA A 399 21.11 -3.85 91.71
CA ALA A 399 22.46 -4.21 91.27
C ALA A 399 22.60 -5.73 91.02
N THR A 400 22.04 -6.56 91.89
CA THR A 400 22.02 -8.03 91.70
C THR A 400 21.20 -8.41 90.47
N GLN A 401 20.04 -7.77 90.29
CA GLN A 401 19.20 -8.01 89.13
C GLN A 401 19.91 -7.60 87.82
N THR A 402 20.61 -6.47 87.82
CA THR A 402 21.40 -6.00 86.66
C THR A 402 22.57 -6.93 86.36
N ALA A 403 23.30 -7.39 87.38
CA ALA A 403 24.41 -8.32 87.20
C ALA A 403 23.96 -9.68 86.61
N LEU A 404 22.79 -10.19 87.02
CA LEU A 404 22.24 -11.41 86.44
C LEU A 404 21.62 -11.17 85.05
N ALA A 405 21.12 -9.96 84.76
CA ALA A 405 20.65 -9.59 83.43
C ALA A 405 21.83 -9.47 82.45
N GLU A 406 22.94 -8.86 82.88
CA GLU A 406 24.20 -8.86 82.17
C GLU A 406 24.67 -10.27 81.85
N LYS A 407 24.70 -11.15 82.86
CA LYS A 407 25.06 -12.56 82.67
C LYS A 407 24.13 -13.28 81.69
N LEU A 408 22.81 -13.07 81.80
CA LEU A 408 21.84 -13.65 80.88
C LEU A 408 22.08 -13.19 79.44
N TYR A 409 22.41 -11.90 79.26
CA TYR A 409 22.76 -11.36 77.96
C TYR A 409 24.07 -11.96 77.41
N GLU A 410 25.07 -12.19 78.26
CA GLU A 410 26.31 -12.87 77.84
C GLU A 410 26.04 -14.33 77.41
N GLU A 411 25.09 -15.03 78.05
CA GLU A 411 24.76 -16.42 77.74
C GLU A 411 23.81 -16.58 76.55
N ALA A 412 22.83 -15.69 76.39
CA ALA A 412 21.70 -15.86 75.47
C ALA A 412 21.42 -14.66 74.55
N GLY A 413 22.19 -13.57 74.68
CA GLY A 413 21.98 -12.32 73.95
C GLY A 413 20.72 -11.56 74.37
N SER A 414 20.39 -10.49 73.63
CA SER A 414 19.21 -9.64 73.89
C SER A 414 17.86 -10.31 73.60
N GLY A 415 17.84 -11.50 73.00
CA GLY A 415 16.62 -12.21 72.62
C GLY A 415 15.71 -12.63 73.79
N GLN A 416 16.20 -12.55 75.03
CA GLN A 416 15.41 -12.78 76.25
C GLN A 416 14.40 -11.66 76.54
N TRP A 417 14.58 -10.51 75.90
CA TRP A 417 13.69 -9.36 75.98
C TRP A 417 13.17 -9.03 74.57
N PRO A 418 12.21 -9.80 74.02
CA PRO A 418 11.84 -9.72 72.60
C PRO A 418 11.25 -8.37 72.18
N VAL A 419 10.67 -7.62 73.12
CA VAL A 419 10.10 -6.29 72.88
C VAL A 419 11.08 -5.20 73.32
N CYS A 420 11.59 -5.24 74.55
CA CYS A 420 12.43 -4.17 75.08
C CYS A 420 13.94 -4.34 74.86
N GLY A 421 14.41 -5.50 74.41
CA GLY A 421 15.84 -5.81 74.29
C GLY A 421 16.62 -4.91 73.33
N HIS A 422 15.94 -4.23 72.41
CA HIS A 422 16.55 -3.23 71.54
C HIS A 422 16.99 -1.95 72.30
N TYR A 423 16.43 -1.66 73.48
CA TYR A 423 16.81 -0.50 74.30
C TYR A 423 18.19 -0.65 74.96
N LEU A 424 18.72 -1.87 75.11
CA LEU A 424 20.12 -2.10 75.54
C LEU A 424 21.16 -1.38 74.67
N PHE A 425 20.74 -0.98 73.47
CA PHE A 425 21.53 -0.44 72.40
C PHE A 425 21.20 1.03 72.06
N SER A 426 20.33 1.65 72.85
CA SER A 426 19.85 3.03 72.65
C SER A 426 20.74 4.10 73.28
#